data_AF-A0A3Z1VB25-F1
#
_entry.id   AF-A0A3Z1VB25-F1
#
_cell.length_a   1.000
_cell.length_b   1.000
_cell.length_c   1.000
_cell.angle_alpha   90.00
_cell.angle_beta   90.00
_cell.angle_gamma   90.00
#
_symmetry.space_group_name_H-M   'P 1'
#
loop_
_entity.id
_entity.type
_entity.pdbx_description
1 polymer ?
#
loop_
_entity_poly.entity_id
_entity_poly.type
_entity_poly.pdbx_seq_one_letter_code
_entity_poly.pdbx_strand_id
1 'polypeptide(L)' 'MKKVEDIYAMRNFEFLAITFAQMAAQGRTVDIDSLTGNMDETHREWFTKRYRHWLAISRQELQ' A
#
# COMPACT_ATOMS: atom_id res chain seq x y z
N MET A 1 -5.08 -26.30 -4.47
CA MET A 1 -4.65 -25.54 -3.28
C MET A 1 -3.84 -24.33 -3.76
N LYS A 2 -4.39 -23.12 -3.71
CA LYS A 2 -3.72 -21.83 -4.06
C LYS A 2 -4.01 -20.70 -3.06
N LYS A 3 -4.72 -20.98 -1.96
CA LYS A 3 -5.26 -19.95 -1.05
C LYS A 3 -4.23 -19.35 -0.10
N VAL A 4 -3.20 -20.09 0.27
CA VAL A 4 -2.30 -19.68 1.37
C VAL A 4 -1.29 -18.64 0.89
N GLU A 5 -0.67 -18.86 -0.28
CA GLU A 5 0.25 -17.90 -0.91
C GLU A 5 -0.44 -16.57 -1.22
N ASP A 6 -1.71 -16.63 -1.65
CA ASP A 6 -2.52 -15.46 -1.97
C ASP A 6 -2.85 -14.61 -0.72
N ILE A 7 -3.12 -15.28 0.41
CA ILE A 7 -3.33 -14.59 1.70
C ILE A 7 -2.03 -13.92 2.18
N TYR A 8 -0.88 -14.59 2.03
CA TYR A 8 0.41 -14.00 2.41
C TYR A 8 0.79 -12.84 1.49
N ALA A 9 0.57 -12.96 0.18
CA ALA A 9 0.77 -11.88 -0.78
C ALA A 9 -0.11 -10.67 -0.44
N MET A 10 -1.40 -10.88 -0.19
CA MET A 10 -2.33 -9.81 0.19
C MET A 10 -1.93 -9.14 1.51
N ARG A 11 -1.50 -9.90 2.51
CA ARG A 11 -1.01 -9.35 3.79
C ARG A 11 0.27 -8.54 3.62
N ASN A 12 1.18 -9.01 2.76
CA ASN A 12 2.41 -8.30 2.45
C ASN A 12 2.10 -6.99 1.71
N PHE A 13 1.15 -6.99 0.77
CA PHE A 13 0.72 -5.77 0.08
C PHE A 13 0.00 -4.80 1.01
N GLU A 14 -0.81 -5.29 1.95
CA GLU A 14 -1.45 -4.45 2.96
C GLU A 14 -0.41 -3.78 3.86
N PHE A 15 0.59 -4.53 4.32
CA PHE A 15 1.70 -4.00 5.11
C PHE A 15 2.46 -2.90 4.35
N LEU A 16 2.82 -3.14 3.09
CA LEU A 16 3.48 -2.14 2.25
C LEU A 16 2.63 -0.87 2.11
N ALA A 17 1.33 -1.01 1.85
CA ALA A 17 0.43 0.13 1.72
C ALA A 17 0.40 0.99 3.00
N ILE A 18 0.40 0.37 4.17
CA ILE A 18 0.45 1.05 5.47
C ILE A 18 1.79 1.78 5.64
N THR A 19 2.91 1.07 5.48
CA THR A 19 4.25 1.63 5.71
C THR A 19 4.51 2.82 4.80
N PHE A 20 4.19 2.70 3.51
CA PHE A 20 4.38 3.79 2.55
C PHE A 20 3.46 4.98 2.83
N ALA A 21 2.22 4.74 3.25
CA ALA A 21 1.31 5.81 3.65
C ALA A 21 1.84 6.61 4.84
N GLN A 22 2.39 5.92 5.86
CA GLN A 22 3.01 6.56 7.02
C GLN A 22 4.25 7.37 6.63
N MET A 23 5.12 6.81 5.78
CA MET A 23 6.29 7.53 5.26
C MET A 23 5.89 8.80 4.52
N ALA A 24 4.86 8.72 3.66
CA ALA A 24 4.35 9.87 2.93
C ALA A 24 3.68 10.92 3.84
N ALA A 25 2.98 10.49 4.89
CA ALA A 25 2.41 11.39 5.90
C ALA A 25 3.51 12.14 6.68
N GLN A 26 4.66 11.51 6.91
CA GLN A 26 5.85 12.13 7.51
C GLN A 26 6.64 13.03 6.55
N GLY A 27 6.16 13.25 5.32
CA GLY A 27 6.80 14.11 4.33
C GLY A 27 7.92 13.45 3.52
N ARG A 28 8.08 12.12 3.59
CA ARG A 28 9.01 11.40 2.70
C ARG A 28 8.39 11.22 1.33
N THR A 29 9.19 11.39 0.28
CA THR A 29 8.75 11.06 -1.09
C THR A 29 8.63 9.55 -1.25
N VAL A 30 7.46 9.10 -1.71
CA VAL A 30 7.21 7.69 -2.03
C VAL A 30 6.79 7.60 -3.49
N ASP A 31 7.53 6.81 -4.27
CA ASP A 31 7.21 6.52 -5.67
C ASP A 31 6.31 5.28 -5.76
N ILE A 32 5.01 5.51 -5.89
CA ILE A 32 4.00 4.46 -5.99
C ILE A 32 4.06 3.74 -7.35
N ASP A 33 4.49 4.42 -8.41
CA ASP A 33 4.56 3.82 -9.74
C ASP A 33 5.69 2.79 -9.80
N SER A 34 6.86 3.11 -9.24
CA SER A 34 7.95 2.14 -9.09
C SER A 34 7.57 0.95 -8.19
N LEU A 35 6.81 1.19 -7.11
CA LEU A 35 6.37 0.13 -6.19
C LEU A 35 5.36 -0.82 -6.81
N THR A 36 4.51 -0.32 -7.69
CA THR A 36 3.48 -1.10 -8.37
C THR A 36 3.90 -1.60 -9.74
N GLY A 37 5.12 -1.29 -10.20
CA GLY A 37 5.59 -1.61 -11.55
C GLY A 37 5.64 -3.11 -11.91
N ASN A 38 5.74 -3.99 -10.91
CA ASN A 38 5.67 -5.45 -11.11
C ASN A 38 4.28 -6.05 -10.84
N MET A 39 3.30 -5.22 -10.45
CA MET A 39 1.93 -5.68 -10.16
C MET A 39 1.11 -5.70 -11.45
N ASP A 40 0.18 -6.65 -11.56
CA ASP A 40 -0.87 -6.54 -12.56
C ASP A 40 -1.85 -5.41 -12.22
N GLU A 41 -2.73 -5.08 -13.15
CA GLU A 41 -3.67 -3.97 -13.02
C GLU A 41 -4.58 -4.11 -11.80
N THR A 42 -5.06 -5.32 -11.50
CA THR A 42 -5.97 -5.56 -10.37
C THR A 42 -5.28 -5.34 -9.04
N HIS A 43 -4.06 -5.87 -8.89
CA HIS A 43 -3.26 -5.68 -7.69
C HIS A 43 -2.81 -4.22 -7.52
N ARG A 44 -2.45 -3.54 -8.63
CA ARG A 44 -2.08 -2.12 -8.62
C ARG A 44 -3.25 -1.24 -8.18
N GLU A 45 -4.45 -1.47 -8.70
CA GLU A 45 -5.64 -0.72 -8.30
C GLU A 45 -5.98 -0.95 -6.82
N TRP A 46 -5.94 -2.21 -6.37
CA TRP A 46 -6.16 -2.56 -4.98
C TRP A 46 -5.16 -1.86 -4.06
N PHE A 47 -3.86 -1.95 -4.39
CA PHE A 47 -2.79 -1.35 -3.61
C PHE A 47 -2.94 0.17 -3.55
N THR A 48 -3.20 0.81 -4.69
CA THR A 48 -3.38 2.27 -4.77
C THR A 48 -4.55 2.74 -3.90
N LYS A 49 -5.67 2.01 -3.92
CA LYS A 49 -6.83 2.31 -3.07
C LYS A 49 -6.50 2.19 -1.58
N ARG A 50 -5.78 1.14 -1.18
CA ARG A 50 -5.38 0.92 0.23
C ARG A 50 -4.35 1.93 0.70
N TYR A 51 -3.35 2.25 -0.11
CA TYR A 51 -2.37 3.28 0.17
C TYR A 51 -3.04 4.64 0.44
N ARG A 52 -3.97 5.07 -0.43
CA ARG A 52 -4.71 6.34 -0.24
C ARG A 52 -5.54 6.35 1.04
N HIS A 53 -6.18 5.23 1.37
CA HIS A 53 -6.95 5.08 2.61
C HIS A 53 -6.06 5.27 3.85
N TRP A 54 -4.93 4.55 3.92
CA TRP A 54 -4.00 4.67 5.04
C TRP A 54 -3.28 6.01 5.10
N LEU A 55 -3.05 6.66 3.96
CA LEU A 55 -2.47 8.01 3.93
C LEU A 55 -3.41 9.04 4.54
N ALA A 56 -4.72 8.93 4.26
CA ALA A 56 -5.72 9.79 4.88
C ALA A 56 -5.75 9.61 6.41
N ILE A 57 -5.75 8.36 6.89
CA ILE A 57 -5.70 8.04 8.32
C ILE A 57 -4.40 8.59 8.95
N SER A 58 -3.25 8.27 8.36
CA SER A 58 -1.94 8.66 8.91
C SER A 58 -1.76 10.18 9.00
N ARG A 59 -2.43 10.95 8.13
CA ARG A 59 -2.42 12.42 8.19
C ARG A 59 -3.34 12.98 9.26
N GLN A 60 -4.43 12.28 9.60
CA GLN A 60 -5.33 12.68 10.70
C GLN A 60 -4.71 12.41 12.07
N GLU A 61 -3.94 11.32 12.22
CA GLU A 61 -3.22 10.98 13.46
C GLU A 61 -2.04 11.92 13.77
N LEU A 62 -1.60 12.73 12.80
CA LEU A 62 -0.53 13.73 12.97
C LEU A 62 -1.06 15.13 13.32
N GLN A 63 -2.39 15.30 13.43
CA GLN A 63 -3.05 16.56 13.80
C GLN A 63 -3.43 16.56 15.28
#